data_AF-A0A401V5B8-F1
#
_entry.id   AF-A0A401V5B8-F1
#
_cell.length_a   1.000
_cell.length_b   1.000
_cell.length_c   1.000
_cell.angle_alpha   90.00
_cell.angle_beta   90.00
_cell.angle_gamma   90.00
#
_symmetry.space_group_name_H-M   'P 1'
#
loop_
_entity.id
_entity.type
_entity.pdbx_description
1 polymer ?
#
loop_
_entity_poly.entity_id
_entity_poly.type
_entity_poly.pdbx_seq_one_letter_code
_entity_poly.pdbx_strand_id
1 'polypeptide(L)'
;MTYPTPELVASGVPYTVRTVNDRSPSSMSDFDGLVAVFVEGVTGAHVIHGISAHADGVVRLFEKSEDGVGKDIRTWDIHPGTTAGFTATTR
;
A
#
# COMPACT_ATOMS: atom_id res chain seq x y z
N MET A 1 -10.14 9.69 24.29
CA MET A 1 -9.88 9.31 22.89
C MET A 1 -8.51 8.68 22.86
N THR A 2 -8.44 7.37 22.65
CA THR A 2 -7.17 6.65 22.55
C THR A 2 -6.77 6.73 21.08
N TYR A 3 -5.75 7.53 20.77
CA TYR A 3 -5.16 7.51 19.45
C TYR A 3 -4.41 6.18 19.32
N PRO A 4 -4.66 5.36 18.28
CA PRO A 4 -3.85 4.17 18.06
C PRO A 4 -2.39 4.60 17.94
N THR A 5 -1.49 3.82 18.56
CA THR A 5 -0.06 4.02 18.39
C THR A 5 0.25 3.99 16.89
N PRO A 6 0.93 5.00 16.32
CA PRO A 6 1.25 4.99 14.90
C PRO A 6 2.03 3.73 14.56
N GLU A 7 1.54 2.97 13.59
CA GLU A 7 2.20 1.76 13.12
C GLU A 7 3.61 2.12 12.61
N LEU A 8 4.63 1.39 13.04
CA LEU A 8 6.01 1.67 12.64
C LEU A 8 6.22 1.22 11.20
N VAL A 9 6.40 2.18 10.30
CA VAL A 9 6.72 1.93 8.88
C VAL A 9 8.00 2.68 8.53
N ALA A 10 9.02 1.96 8.05
CA ALA A 10 10.26 2.57 7.58
C ALA A 10 10.06 3.28 6.23
N SER A 11 10.41 4.57 6.17
CA SER A 11 10.22 5.38 4.96
C SER A 11 11.30 5.15 3.90
N GLY A 12 10.91 5.22 2.62
CA GLY A 12 11.82 5.04 1.48
C GLY A 12 12.34 3.61 1.27
N VAL A 13 11.91 2.65 2.09
CA VAL A 13 12.30 1.23 1.99
C VAL A 13 11.20 0.44 1.28
N PRO A 14 11.52 -0.43 0.31
CA PRO A 14 10.52 -1.23 -0.38
C PRO A 14 9.96 -2.34 0.50
N TYR A 15 8.63 -2.47 0.48
CA TYR A 15 7.87 -3.58 1.03
C TYR A 15 7.34 -4.44 -0.11
N THR A 16 7.35 -5.75 0.06
CA THR A 16 6.77 -6.67 -0.93
C THR A 16 5.26 -6.68 -0.79
N VAL A 17 4.54 -6.41 -1.87
CA VAL A 17 3.08 -6.58 -1.92
C VAL A 17 2.76 -8.08 -2.02
N ARG A 18 1.97 -8.60 -1.09
CA ARG A 18 1.53 -10.01 -1.10
C ARG A 18 0.13 -10.16 -1.66
N THR A 19 -0.81 -9.35 -1.20
CA THR A 19 -2.21 -9.39 -1.64
C THR A 19 -2.79 -8.00 -1.83
N VAL A 20 -3.76 -7.91 -2.73
CA VAL A 20 -4.64 -6.75 -2.96
C VAL A 20 -6.07 -7.28 -2.91
N ASN A 21 -6.89 -6.75 -2.01
CA ASN A 21 -8.25 -7.23 -1.75
C ASN A 21 -8.29 -8.76 -1.58
N ASP A 22 -7.41 -9.28 -0.71
CA ASP A 22 -7.24 -10.71 -0.38
C ASP A 22 -6.85 -11.64 -1.55
N ARG A 23 -6.38 -11.07 -2.67
CA ARG A 23 -5.92 -11.83 -3.84
C ARG A 23 -4.50 -11.47 -4.21
N SER A 24 -3.72 -12.42 -4.73
CA SER A 24 -2.40 -12.12 -5.27
C SER A 24 -2.53 -11.19 -6.48
N PRO A 25 -1.90 -10.01 -6.49
CA PRO A 25 -1.98 -9.10 -7.62
C PRO A 25 -1.25 -9.70 -8.82
N SER A 26 -1.86 -9.55 -9.99
CA SER A 26 -1.35 -10.04 -11.27
C SER A 26 -1.05 -8.91 -12.25
N SER A 27 -1.67 -7.75 -12.03
CA SER A 27 -1.56 -6.57 -12.89
C SER A 27 -1.67 -5.30 -12.05
N MET A 28 -1.27 -4.16 -12.62
CA MET A 28 -1.45 -2.87 -11.96
C MET A 28 -2.94 -2.54 -11.77
N SER A 29 -3.81 -2.99 -12.67
CA SER A 29 -5.26 -2.73 -12.58
C SER A 29 -5.93 -3.40 -11.38
N ASP A 30 -5.27 -4.37 -10.74
CA ASP A 30 -5.77 -4.96 -9.49
C ASP A 30 -5.80 -3.94 -8.34
N PHE A 31 -5.06 -2.84 -8.47
CA PHE A 31 -4.98 -1.79 -7.46
C PHE A 31 -6.02 -0.68 -7.66
N ASP A 32 -6.78 -0.65 -8.76
CA ASP A 32 -7.67 0.47 -9.10
C ASP A 32 -8.75 0.74 -8.04
N GLY A 33 -8.88 2.01 -7.61
CA GLY A 33 -9.93 2.46 -6.70
C GLY A 33 -9.63 2.20 -5.23
N LEU A 34 -10.66 1.84 -4.44
CA LEU A 34 -10.51 1.53 -3.02
C LEU A 34 -9.96 0.11 -2.86
N VAL A 35 -8.83 -0.02 -2.17
CA VAL A 35 -8.11 -1.28 -1.99
C VAL A 35 -7.59 -1.48 -0.58
N ALA A 36 -7.48 -2.75 -0.18
CA ALA A 36 -6.71 -3.22 0.97
C ALA A 36 -5.47 -3.96 0.46
N VAL A 37 -4.28 -3.46 0.79
CA VAL A 37 -3.01 -4.01 0.31
C VAL A 37 -2.22 -4.58 1.49
N PHE A 38 -1.94 -5.88 1.45
CA PHE A 38 -1.04 -6.51 2.41
C PHE A 38 0.39 -6.40 1.91
N VAL A 39 1.26 -5.78 2.72
CA VAL A 39 2.68 -5.62 2.41
C VAL A 39 3.53 -6.22 3.52
N GLU A 40 4.72 -6.69 3.16
CA GLU A 40 5.69 -7.26 4.09
C GLU A 40 7.07 -6.67 3.83
N GLY A 41 7.72 -6.18 4.89
CA GLY A 41 9.04 -5.56 4.79
C GLY A 41 9.79 -5.55 6.12
N VAL A 42 10.72 -4.61 6.26
CA VAL A 42 11.70 -4.59 7.36
C VAL A 42 11.08 -4.35 8.75
N THR A 43 9.91 -3.72 8.82
CA THR A 43 9.15 -3.49 10.07
C THR A 43 8.06 -4.54 10.32
N GLY A 44 7.99 -5.57 9.48
CA GLY A 44 6.97 -6.61 9.56
C GLY A 44 5.91 -6.49 8.46
N ALA A 45 4.74 -7.06 8.73
CA ALA A 45 3.60 -7.08 7.83
C ALA A 45 2.60 -5.98 8.19
N HIS A 46 2.03 -5.34 7.17
CA HIS A 46 1.10 -4.21 7.30
C HIS A 46 -0.07 -4.36 6.33
N VAL A 47 -1.25 -3.88 6.74
CA VAL A 47 -2.43 -3.79 5.86
C VAL A 47 -2.73 -2.32 5.60
N ILE A 48 -2.58 -1.92 4.35
CA ILE A 48 -2.80 -0.55 3.90
C ILE A 48 -4.20 -0.46 3.30
N HIS A 49 -5.09 0.31 3.93
CA HIS A 49 -6.40 0.63 3.38
C HIS A 49 -6.31 1.99 2.70
N GLY A 50 -6.76 2.10 1.45
CA GLY A 50 -6.64 3.37 0.76
C GLY A 50 -7.28 3.42 -0.62
N ILE A 51 -7.32 4.63 -1.16
CA ILE A 51 -7.73 4.86 -2.55
C ILE A 51 -6.46 4.97 -3.37
N SER A 52 -6.43 4.29 -4.51
CA SER A 52 -5.32 4.34 -5.44
C SER A 52 -5.64 5.16 -6.69
N ALA A 53 -4.60 5.68 -7.32
CA ALA A 53 -4.65 6.27 -8.64
C ALA A 53 -3.42 5.87 -9.46
N HIS A 54 -3.63 5.59 -10.75
CA HIS A 54 -2.56 5.27 -11.68
C HIS A 54 -2.01 6.54 -12.32
N ALA A 55 -0.69 6.71 -12.25
CA ALA A 55 0.01 7.77 -12.96
C ALA A 55 1.40 7.29 -13.37
N ASP A 56 1.77 7.52 -14.64
CA ASP A 56 3.13 7.31 -15.15
C ASP A 56 3.71 5.90 -14.90
N GLY A 57 2.88 4.86 -14.96
CA GLY A 57 3.30 3.47 -14.75
C GLY A 57 3.53 3.09 -13.29
N VAL A 58 3.11 3.93 -12.36
CA VAL A 58 3.13 3.72 -10.90
C VAL A 58 1.70 3.79 -10.38
N VAL A 59 1.37 2.98 -9.37
CA VAL A 59 0.13 3.19 -8.60
C VAL A 59 0.49 4.00 -7.37
N ARG A 60 -0.19 5.14 -7.20
CA ARG A 60 -0.12 5.91 -5.97
C ARG A 60 -1.30 5.53 -5.09
N LEU A 61 -1.01 4.96 -3.93
CA LEU A 61 -2.00 4.56 -2.93
C LEU A 61 -1.98 5.57 -1.78
N PHE A 62 -3.12 6.20 -1.54
CA PHE A 62 -3.33 7.14 -0.46
C PHE A 62 -3.93 6.39 0.73
N GLU A 63 -3.09 6.08 1.73
CA GLU A 63 -3.49 5.37 2.94
C GLU A 63 -4.49 6.21 3.73
N LYS A 64 -5.60 5.59 4.12
CA LYS A 64 -6.67 6.12 4.95
C LYS A 64 -6.68 5.37 6.29
N SER A 65 -7.51 5.82 7.22
CA SER A 65 -7.81 5.00 8.40
C SER A 65 -8.47 3.68 7.97
N GLU A 66 -8.56 2.72 8.90
CA GLU A 66 -9.10 1.37 8.64
C GLU A 66 -10.53 1.39 8.05
N ASP A 67 -11.29 2.45 8.27
CA ASP A 67 -12.62 2.67 7.68
C ASP A 67 -12.58 3.16 6.22
N GLY A 68 -11.40 3.34 5.65
CA GLY A 68 -11.18 3.78 4.26
C GLY A 68 -11.56 5.24 3.99
N VAL A 69 -11.86 6.03 5.03
CA VAL A 69 -12.30 7.42 4.90
C VAL A 69 -11.32 8.39 5.59
N GLY A 70 -11.47 9.69 5.34
CA GLY A 70 -10.70 10.73 6.04
C GLY A 70 -9.44 11.20 5.31
N LYS A 71 -8.52 11.82 6.06
CA LYS A 71 -7.26 12.39 5.55
C LYS A 71 -6.27 11.28 5.21
N ASP A 72 -5.42 11.53 4.21
CA ASP A 72 -4.30 10.65 3.90
C ASP A 72 -3.32 10.57 5.09
N ILE A 73 -3.10 9.35 5.59
CA ILE A 73 -2.14 9.04 6.66
C ILE A 73 -0.73 8.98 6.07
N ARG A 74 -0.56 8.24 4.97
CA ARG A 74 0.68 8.11 4.18
C ARG A 74 0.35 7.98 2.70
N THR A 75 1.35 8.23 1.87
CA THR A 75 1.28 7.93 0.43
C THR A 75 2.29 6.85 0.11
N TRP A 76 1.82 5.82 -0.60
CA TRP A 76 2.62 4.71 -1.07
C TRP A 76 2.72 4.76 -2.58
N ASP A 77 3.92 4.60 -3.10
CA ASP A 77 4.12 4.30 -4.51
C ASP A 77 4.30 2.80 -4.69
N ILE A 78 3.54 2.22 -5.60
CA ILE A 78 3.60 0.80 -5.94
C ILE A 78 4.20 0.65 -7.32
N HIS A 79 5.28 -0.13 -7.39
CA HIS A 79 6.05 -0.40 -8.59
C HIS A 79 5.98 -1.88 -8.95
N PRO A 80 5.99 -2.22 -10.26
CA PRO A 80 6.25 -3.59 -10.69
C PRO A 80 7.68 -4.00 -10.30
N GLY A 81 7.81 -5.17 -9.66
CA GLY A 81 9.09 -5.77 -9.31
C GLY A 81 9.77 -6.44 -10.50
N THR A 82 11.08 -6.65 -10.41
CA THR A 82 11.92 -7.18 -11.51
C THR A 82 11.76 -8.67 -11.79
N THR A 83 11.25 -9.47 -10.82
CA THR A 83 11.22 -10.95 -10.91
C THR A 83 9.80 -11.54 -10.82
N ALA A 84 8.77 -10.69 -10.94
CA ALA A 84 7.36 -10.90 -10.61
C ALA A 84 7.00 -10.47 -9.18
N GLY A 85 5.84 -9.81 -9.08
CA GLY A 85 5.36 -9.17 -7.86
C GLY A 85 5.42 -7.64 -7.94
N PHE A 86 4.96 -6.99 -6.88
CA PHE A 86 4.93 -5.54 -6.75
C PHE A 86 5.64 -5.14 -5.46
N THR A 87 6.25 -3.96 -5.47
CA THR A 87 6.84 -3.36 -4.27
C THR A 87 6.15 -2.06 -3.95
N ALA A 88 5.92 -1.79 -2.67
CA ALA A 88 5.33 -0.56 -2.17
C ALA A 88 6.38 0.20 -1.34
N THR A 89 6.52 1.50 -1.58
CA THR A 89 7.45 2.37 -0.85
C THR A 89 6.71 3.61 -0.37
N THR A 90 6.84 3.97 0.91
CA THR A 90 6.27 5.23 1.39
C THR A 90 7.13 6.42 0.97
N ARG A 91 6.47 7.53 0.63
CA ARG A 91 7.08 8.84 0.44
C ARG A 91 7.03 9.69 1.70
#